data_AF-K1PPJ1-F1
#
_entry.id   AF-K1PPJ1-F1
#
_cell.length_a   1.000
_cell.length_b   1.000
_cell.length_c   1.000
_cell.angle_alpha   90.00
_cell.angle_beta   90.00
_cell.angle_gamma   90.00
#
_symmetry.space_group_name_H-M   'P 1'
#
loop_
_entity.id
_entity.type
_entity.pdbx_description
1 polymer ?
#
loop_
_entity_poly.entity_id
_entity_poly.type
_entity_poly.pdbx_seq_one_letter_code
_entity_poly.pdbx_strand_id
1 'polypeptide(L)'
;MLFPVNPDTELKAKVTVLLQKNGVTADLPVVLRSVRKYAARKFVDFRAQTKSKLLSEKLDVGAMQLAELARTIFSKFTDAVNLEIIKMTIILRSFCHEKKLLKKLRGREPVSLDFWVELKEHKERIDSDEDPLKWEKLQAREEKRIERYEKL
;
A
#
# COMPACT_ATOMS: atom_id res chain seq x y z
N MET A 1 -15.12 1.07 -6.16
CA MET A 1 -14.60 -0.21 -6.69
C MET A 1 -15.56 -1.31 -6.29
N LEU A 2 -16.31 -1.83 -7.26
CA LEU A 2 -17.11 -3.04 -7.09
C LEU A 2 -16.16 -4.24 -7.15
N PHE A 3 -16.15 -5.07 -6.10
CA PHE A 3 -15.45 -6.35 -6.15
C PHE A 3 -16.11 -7.23 -7.22
N PRO A 4 -15.34 -8.02 -7.99
CA PRO A 4 -15.91 -8.87 -9.03
C PRO A 4 -16.96 -9.83 -8.45
N VAL A 5 -18.06 -9.98 -9.20
CA VAL A 5 -19.26 -10.73 -8.80
C VAL A 5 -18.94 -12.22 -8.63
N ASN A 6 -18.04 -12.75 -9.45
CA ASN A 6 -17.57 -14.14 -9.37
C ASN A 6 -16.43 -14.30 -8.36
N PRO A 7 -16.47 -15.34 -7.50
CA PRO A 7 -15.35 -15.61 -6.61
C PRO A 7 -14.19 -16.01 -7.48
N ASP A 8 -13.05 -15.37 -7.23
CA ASP A 8 -11.77 -15.82 -7.76
C ASP A 8 -11.66 -17.34 -7.54
N THR A 9 -11.45 -18.08 -8.63
CA THR A 9 -11.40 -19.55 -8.63
C THR A 9 -10.37 -20.06 -7.63
N GLU A 10 -9.28 -19.30 -7.45
CA GLU A 10 -8.24 -19.58 -6.48
C GLU A 10 -8.73 -19.43 -5.03
N LEU A 11 -9.49 -18.36 -4.73
CA LEU A 11 -10.08 -18.14 -3.41
C LEU A 11 -11.07 -19.27 -3.07
N LYS A 12 -11.89 -19.68 -4.04
CA LYS A 12 -12.82 -20.79 -3.88
C LYS A 12 -12.07 -22.08 -3.56
N ALA A 13 -11.02 -22.40 -4.29
CA ALA A 13 -10.20 -23.58 -4.05
C ALA A 13 -9.56 -23.56 -2.64
N LYS A 14 -8.95 -22.43 -2.25
CA LYS A 14 -8.32 -22.26 -0.93
C LYS A 14 -9.31 -22.41 0.22
N VAL A 15 -10.49 -21.79 0.11
CA VAL A 15 -11.54 -21.91 1.14
C VAL A 15 -12.04 -23.34 1.25
N THR A 16 -12.27 -24.04 0.13
CA THR A 16 -12.70 -25.45 0.15
C THR A 16 -11.68 -26.35 0.85
N VAL A 17 -10.38 -26.21 0.53
CA VAL A 17 -9.30 -26.97 1.18
C VAL A 17 -9.27 -26.69 2.68
N LEU A 18 -9.44 -25.45 3.10
CA LEU A 18 -9.48 -25.07 4.52
C LEU A 18 -10.70 -25.65 5.25
N LEU A 19 -11.89 -25.62 4.63
CA LEU A 19 -13.09 -26.20 5.22
C LEU A 19 -12.93 -27.72 5.41
N GLN A 20 -12.42 -28.42 4.38
CA GLN A 20 -12.14 -29.85 4.44
C GLN A 20 -11.11 -30.19 5.53
N LYS A 21 -9.99 -29.46 5.58
CA LYS A 21 -8.93 -29.67 6.56
C LYS A 21 -9.40 -29.52 8.01
N ASN A 22 -10.35 -28.62 8.25
CA ASN A 22 -10.87 -28.35 9.60
C ASN A 22 -12.18 -29.08 9.91
N GLY A 23 -12.67 -29.95 9.02
CA GLY A 23 -13.94 -30.67 9.20
C GLY A 23 -15.17 -29.78 9.30
N VAL A 24 -15.11 -28.57 8.74
CA VAL A 24 -16.19 -27.57 8.85
C VAL A 24 -17.21 -27.81 7.75
N THR A 25 -18.43 -28.20 8.16
CA THR A 25 -19.59 -28.30 7.28
C THR A 25 -20.33 -26.97 7.21
N ALA A 26 -19.91 -26.11 6.28
CA ALA A 26 -20.55 -24.83 6.03
C ALA A 26 -20.89 -24.65 4.54
N ASP A 27 -21.97 -23.95 4.24
CA ASP A 27 -22.35 -23.64 2.86
C ASP A 27 -21.30 -22.72 2.21
N LEU A 28 -20.65 -23.21 1.16
CA LEU A 28 -19.50 -22.55 0.53
C LEU A 28 -19.83 -21.12 0.05
N PRO A 29 -20.97 -20.85 -0.63
CA PRO A 29 -21.48 -19.51 -0.90
C PRO A 29 -21.53 -18.57 0.31
N VAL A 30 -22.01 -19.03 1.47
CA VAL A 30 -22.11 -18.22 2.71
C VAL A 30 -20.73 -17.89 3.26
N VAL A 31 -19.82 -18.86 3.26
CA VAL A 31 -18.42 -18.68 3.68
C VAL A 31 -17.72 -17.68 2.77
N LEU A 32 -17.85 -17.83 1.45
CA LEU A 32 -17.25 -16.92 0.47
C LEU A 32 -17.77 -15.49 0.62
N ARG A 33 -19.07 -15.31 0.86
CA ARG A 33 -19.65 -13.99 1.13
C ARG A 33 -19.05 -13.34 2.38
N SER A 34 -18.92 -14.12 3.45
CA SER A 34 -18.33 -13.66 4.71
C SER A 34 -16.86 -13.28 4.56
N VAL A 35 -16.07 -14.11 3.87
CA VAL A 35 -14.66 -13.84 3.55
C VAL A 35 -14.52 -12.56 2.74
N ARG A 36 -15.34 -12.36 1.70
CA ARG A 36 -15.31 -11.11 0.91
C ARG A 36 -15.66 -9.89 1.74
N LYS A 37 -16.73 -9.97 2.57
CA LYS A 37 -17.13 -8.86 3.45
C LYS A 37 -16.02 -8.49 4.42
N TYR A 38 -15.38 -9.51 5.01
CA TYR A 38 -14.24 -9.31 5.90
C TYR A 38 -13.04 -8.69 5.17
N ALA A 39 -12.67 -9.22 4.01
CA ALA A 39 -11.58 -8.69 3.19
C ALA A 39 -11.82 -7.24 2.76
N ALA A 40 -13.04 -6.90 2.33
CA ALA A 40 -13.40 -5.53 1.97
C ALA A 40 -13.23 -4.57 3.16
N ARG A 41 -13.69 -4.96 4.36
CA ARG A 41 -13.49 -4.16 5.58
C ARG A 41 -12.00 -3.98 5.89
N LYS A 42 -11.22 -5.06 5.86
CA LYS A 42 -9.76 -5.01 6.11
C LYS A 42 -9.03 -4.16 5.08
N PHE A 43 -9.47 -4.16 3.83
CA PHE A 43 -8.89 -3.31 2.79
C PHE A 43 -9.17 -1.81 3.04
N VAL A 44 -10.38 -1.47 3.50
CA VAL A 44 -10.71 -0.10 3.90
C VAL A 44 -9.87 0.33 5.11
N ASP A 45 -9.77 -0.53 6.13
CA ASP A 45 -8.94 -0.29 7.32
C ASP A 45 -7.46 -0.10 6.93
N PHE A 46 -6.96 -0.93 6.00
CA PHE A 46 -5.60 -0.85 5.47
C PHE A 46 -5.35 0.50 4.78
N ARG A 47 -6.27 0.93 3.91
CA ARG A 47 -6.17 2.24 3.25
C ARG A 47 -6.14 3.36 4.28
N ALA A 48 -7.12 3.40 5.18
CA ALA A 48 -7.20 4.45 6.19
C ALA A 48 -5.92 4.55 7.04
N GLN A 49 -5.39 3.42 7.50
CA GLN A 49 -4.17 3.39 8.31
C GLN A 49 -2.93 3.79 7.52
N THR A 50 -2.76 3.30 6.29
CA THR A 50 -1.62 3.64 5.44
C THR A 50 -1.57 5.14 5.15
N LYS A 51 -2.71 5.73 4.74
CA LYS A 51 -2.79 7.18 4.50
C LYS A 51 -2.52 7.97 5.78
N SER A 52 -3.10 7.55 6.91
CA SER A 52 -2.88 8.22 8.20
C SER A 52 -1.41 8.21 8.63
N LYS A 53 -0.69 7.10 8.42
CA LYS A 53 0.74 7.01 8.74
C LYS A 53 1.61 7.87 7.82
N LEU A 54 1.38 7.79 6.50
CA LEU A 54 2.07 8.61 5.50
C LEU A 54 1.84 10.10 5.68
N LEU A 55 0.64 10.47 6.12
CA LEU A 55 0.24 11.86 6.32
C LEU A 55 0.17 12.21 7.81
N SER A 56 0.97 11.55 8.64
CA SER A 56 1.04 11.88 10.06
C SER A 56 1.78 13.19 10.27
N GLU A 57 1.29 14.02 11.19
CA GLU A 57 2.03 15.19 11.68
C GLU A 57 3.03 14.83 12.78
N LYS A 58 2.83 13.67 13.41
CA LYS A 58 3.68 13.17 14.50
C LYS A 58 4.93 12.48 13.98
N LEU A 59 4.84 11.83 12.82
CA LEU A 59 5.94 11.08 12.20
C LEU A 59 6.36 11.77 10.92
N ASP A 60 7.65 12.08 10.80
CA ASP A 60 8.19 12.63 9.56
C ASP A 60 8.62 11.52 8.60
N VAL A 61 7.62 10.91 7.97
CA VAL A 61 7.83 9.86 6.97
C VAL A 61 8.68 10.33 5.77
N GLY A 62 8.83 11.65 5.57
CA GLY A 62 9.69 12.22 4.54
C GLY A 62 11.18 12.08 4.84
N ALA A 63 11.56 11.90 6.11
CA ALA A 63 12.96 11.72 6.55
C ALA A 63 13.32 10.25 6.89
N MET A 64 12.33 9.35 7.03
CA MET A 64 12.59 7.96 7.43
C MET A 64 13.40 7.19 6.39
N GLN A 65 14.21 6.21 6.81
CA GLN A 65 14.82 5.30 5.84
C GLN A 65 13.76 4.36 5.22
N LEU A 66 13.97 3.87 3.99
CA LEU A 66 12.95 3.04 3.30
C LEU A 66 12.52 1.81 4.09
N ALA A 67 13.48 1.11 4.73
CA ALA A 67 13.18 -0.06 5.56
C ALA A 67 12.36 0.30 6.81
N GLU A 68 12.63 1.45 7.42
CA GLU A 68 11.89 1.95 8.58
C GLU A 68 10.47 2.38 8.19
N LEU A 69 10.34 3.08 7.05
CA LEU A 69 9.05 3.47 6.50
C LEU A 69 8.20 2.24 6.16
N ALA A 70 8.80 1.22 5.54
CA ALA A 70 8.14 -0.05 5.24
C ALA A 70 7.60 -0.71 6.52
N ARG A 71 8.43 -0.83 7.56
CA ARG A 71 7.97 -1.35 8.86
C ARG A 71 6.86 -0.50 9.46
N THR A 72 7.00 0.83 9.41
CA THR A 72 6.01 1.76 9.93
C THR A 72 4.66 1.55 9.27
N ILE A 73 4.59 1.45 7.93
CA ILE A 73 3.35 1.29 7.17
C ILE A 73 2.78 -0.13 7.37
N PHE A 74 3.61 -1.15 7.14
CA PHE A 74 3.17 -2.52 6.89
C PHE A 74 3.23 -3.48 8.09
N SER A 75 3.89 -3.14 9.19
CA SER A 75 4.03 -4.01 10.39
C SER A 75 2.75 -4.61 10.95
N LYS A 76 1.59 -3.97 10.75
CA LYS A 76 0.29 -4.53 11.19
C LYS A 76 -0.29 -5.59 10.26
N PHE A 77 0.30 -5.74 9.07
CA PHE A 77 -0.22 -6.55 7.97
C PHE A 77 0.74 -7.67 7.57
N THR A 78 2.03 -7.49 7.85
CA THR A 78 3.08 -8.46 7.54
C THR A 78 4.31 -8.20 8.40
N ASP A 79 4.90 -9.29 8.89
CA ASP A 79 6.09 -9.25 9.73
C ASP A 79 7.39 -9.31 8.91
N ALA A 80 7.29 -9.64 7.62
CA ALA A 80 8.43 -9.81 6.73
C ALA A 80 8.52 -8.66 5.74
N VAL A 81 9.60 -7.87 5.80
CA VAL A 81 9.93 -6.91 4.74
C VAL A 81 10.50 -7.70 3.56
N ASN A 82 9.74 -7.79 2.48
CA ASN A 82 10.17 -8.42 1.22
C ASN A 82 10.30 -7.38 0.10
N LEU A 83 10.79 -7.81 -1.06
CA LEU A 83 11.04 -6.92 -2.21
C LEU A 83 9.79 -6.17 -2.66
N GLU A 84 8.63 -6.81 -2.68
CA GLU A 84 7.35 -6.19 -3.09
C GLU A 84 6.89 -5.11 -2.11
N ILE A 85 7.10 -5.33 -0.81
CA ILE A 85 6.84 -4.31 0.22
C ILE A 85 7.76 -3.11 0.06
N ILE A 86 9.04 -3.33 -0.25
CA ILE A 86 10.00 -2.25 -0.51
C ILE A 86 9.58 -1.46 -1.76
N LYS A 87 9.27 -2.12 -2.87
CA LYS A 87 8.78 -1.47 -4.09
C LYS A 87 7.52 -0.64 -3.83
N MET A 88 6.55 -1.20 -3.12
CA MET A 88 5.33 -0.48 -2.74
C MET A 88 5.64 0.73 -1.84
N THR A 89 6.60 0.59 -0.92
CA THR A 89 7.05 1.69 -0.06
C THR A 89 7.66 2.83 -0.88
N ILE A 90 8.49 2.50 -1.88
CA ILE A 90 9.08 3.46 -2.82
C ILE A 90 7.97 4.20 -3.59
N ILE A 91 6.98 3.47 -4.14
CA ILE A 91 5.84 4.06 -4.86
C ILE A 91 5.08 5.05 -3.96
N LEU A 92 4.72 4.61 -2.74
CA LEU A 92 3.96 5.45 -1.79
C LEU A 92 4.71 6.74 -1.45
N ARG A 93 6.03 6.63 -1.22
CA ARG A 93 6.85 7.78 -0.86
C ARG A 93 7.07 8.73 -2.03
N SER A 94 7.42 8.18 -3.20
CA SER A 94 7.58 8.94 -4.45
C SER A 94 6.32 9.74 -4.77
N PHE A 95 5.14 9.11 -4.66
CA PHE A 95 3.85 9.77 -4.82
C PHE A 95 3.66 10.92 -3.83
N CYS A 96 3.93 10.70 -2.54
CA CYS A 96 3.78 11.75 -1.53
C CYS A 96 4.73 12.93 -1.75
N HIS A 97 5.95 12.69 -2.27
CA HIS A 97 6.87 13.76 -2.67
C HIS A 97 6.37 14.52 -3.90
N GLU A 98 5.95 13.81 -4.95
CA GLU A 98 5.42 14.42 -6.19
C GLU A 98 4.24 15.34 -5.88
N LYS A 99 3.34 14.89 -5.00
CA LYS A 99 2.14 15.62 -4.59
C LYS A 99 2.36 16.56 -3.40
N LYS A 100 3.59 16.68 -2.90
CA LYS A 100 3.95 17.57 -1.77
C LYS A 100 3.11 17.33 -0.50
N LEU A 101 2.78 16.08 -0.20
CA LEU A 101 1.87 15.71 0.90
C LEU A 101 2.57 15.52 2.26
N LEU A 102 3.90 15.42 2.26
CA LEU A 102 4.73 15.16 3.44
C LEU A 102 4.86 16.39 4.34
N LYS A 103 5.11 16.18 5.63
CA LYS A 103 5.04 17.22 6.68
C LYS A 103 5.75 18.53 6.35
N LYS A 104 7.03 18.53 5.95
CA LYS A 104 7.77 19.75 5.59
C LYS A 104 7.34 20.38 4.25
N LEU A 105 6.52 19.69 3.46
CA LEU A 105 6.02 20.16 2.16
C LEU A 105 4.60 20.74 2.24
N ARG A 106 3.91 20.63 3.39
CA ARG A 106 2.50 21.01 3.60
C ARG A 106 2.16 22.49 3.54
N GLY A 107 3.12 23.37 3.24
CA GLY A 107 2.87 24.82 3.10
C GLY A 107 1.98 25.20 1.90
N ARG A 108 1.52 24.23 1.11
CA ARG A 108 0.48 24.42 0.09
C ARG A 108 -0.67 23.49 0.47
N GLU A 109 -1.86 24.06 0.69
CA GLU A 109 -3.06 23.29 1.01
C GLU A 109 -3.17 22.09 0.07
N PRO A 110 -3.36 20.88 0.61
CA PRO A 110 -3.56 19.72 -0.23
C PRO A 110 -4.85 19.96 -1.01
N VAL A 111 -4.71 20.23 -2.31
CA VAL A 111 -5.85 20.23 -3.24
C VAL A 111 -6.56 18.91 -2.99
N SER A 112 -7.87 18.97 -2.78
CA SER A 112 -8.74 17.82 -2.61
C SER A 112 -8.51 16.85 -3.77
N LEU A 113 -7.66 15.85 -3.55
CA LEU A 113 -7.24 14.82 -4.47
C LEU A 113 -7.80 13.51 -3.94
N ASP A 114 -8.40 12.70 -4.81
CA ASP A 114 -8.79 11.34 -4.44
C ASP A 114 -7.50 10.52 -4.37
N PHE A 115 -6.82 10.64 -3.22
CA PHE A 115 -5.46 10.13 -2.93
C PHE A 115 -5.21 8.75 -3.55
N TRP A 116 -6.20 7.87 -3.51
CA TRP A 116 -6.06 6.50 -3.95
C TRP A 116 -6.24 6.29 -5.45
N VAL A 117 -7.04 7.13 -6.10
CA VAL A 117 -7.17 7.14 -7.56
C VAL A 117 -5.85 7.60 -8.16
N GLU A 118 -5.30 8.70 -7.66
CA GLU A 118 -4.03 9.22 -8.18
C GLU A 118 -2.82 8.37 -7.79
N LEU A 119 -2.83 7.76 -6.60
CA LEU A 119 -1.80 6.78 -6.26
C LEU A 119 -1.85 5.59 -7.23
N LYS A 120 -3.05 5.15 -7.63
CA LYS A 120 -3.22 4.08 -8.61
C LYS A 120 -2.63 4.50 -9.96
N GLU A 121 -2.97 5.68 -10.47
CA GLU A 121 -2.40 6.22 -11.71
C GLU A 121 -0.88 6.38 -11.63
N HIS A 122 -0.36 6.85 -10.50
CA HIS A 122 1.09 6.97 -10.27
C HIS A 122 1.77 5.60 -10.30
N LYS A 123 1.18 4.59 -9.66
CA LYS A 123 1.67 3.20 -9.70
C LYS A 123 1.65 2.64 -11.11
N GLU A 124 0.56 2.83 -11.86
CA GLU A 124 0.43 2.35 -13.24
C GLU A 124 1.52 2.94 -14.15
N ARG A 125 1.84 4.23 -14.00
CA ARG A 125 2.96 4.86 -14.73
C ARG A 125 4.31 4.21 -14.41
N ILE A 126 4.60 3.93 -13.13
CA ILE A 126 5.85 3.27 -12.71
C ILE A 126 5.90 1.81 -13.22
N ASP A 127 4.77 1.11 -13.17
CA ASP A 127 4.70 -0.27 -13.63
C ASP A 127 4.91 -0.37 -15.14
N SER A 128 4.36 0.59 -15.91
CA SER A 128 4.55 0.69 -17.37
C SER A 128 5.96 1.09 -17.82
N ASP A 129 6.80 1.56 -16.90
CA ASP A 129 8.21 1.83 -17.20
C ASP A 129 8.95 0.49 -17.42
N GLU A 130 9.40 0.23 -18.64
CA GLU A 130 10.10 -1.00 -19.00
C GLU A 130 11.59 -0.98 -18.64
N ASP A 131 12.10 0.13 -18.09
CA ASP A 131 13.49 0.24 -17.69
C ASP A 131 13.83 -0.80 -16.59
N PRO A 132 14.80 -1.70 -16.83
CA PRO A 132 15.18 -2.72 -15.86
C PRO A 132 15.76 -2.12 -14.58
N LEU A 133 16.29 -0.90 -14.63
CA LEU A 133 16.90 -0.19 -13.51
C LEU A 133 15.94 0.81 -12.83
N LYS A 134 14.63 0.77 -13.15
CA LYS A 134 13.67 1.75 -12.62
C LYS A 134 13.61 1.77 -11.10
N TRP A 135 13.73 0.60 -10.47
CA TRP A 135 13.63 0.47 -9.01
C TRP A 135 14.86 1.04 -8.31
N GLU A 136 16.06 0.74 -8.80
CA GLU A 136 17.31 1.33 -8.29
C GLU A 136 17.32 2.85 -8.49
N LYS A 137 16.88 3.32 -9.67
CA LYS A 137 16.80 4.76 -9.96
C LYS A 137 15.81 5.47 -9.04
N LEU A 138 14.64 4.87 -8.80
CA LEU A 138 13.65 5.43 -7.88
C LEU A 138 14.15 5.43 -6.44
N GLN A 139 14.76 4.34 -5.98
CA GLN A 139 15.37 4.27 -4.66
C GLN A 139 16.45 5.34 -4.47
N ALA A 140 17.39 5.46 -5.40
CA ALA A 140 18.46 6.46 -5.33
C ALA A 140 17.90 7.90 -5.36
N ARG A 141 16.77 8.13 -6.06
CA ARG A 141 16.06 9.42 -6.02
C ARG A 141 15.46 9.69 -4.64
N GLU A 142 14.86 8.69 -4.00
CA GLU A 142 14.31 8.83 -2.65
C GLU A 142 15.41 9.07 -1.60
N GLU A 143 16.54 8.37 -1.69
CA GLU A 143 17.70 8.58 -0.81
C GLU A 143 18.24 10.02 -0.93
N LYS A 144 18.43 10.52 -2.17
CA LYS A 144 18.80 11.92 -2.42
C LYS A 144 17.74 12.94 -1.99
N ARG A 145 16.47 12.52 -1.86
CA ARG A 145 15.39 13.39 -1.34
C ARG A 145 15.48 13.48 0.18
N ILE A 146 15.77 12.39 0.88
CA ILE A 146 16.00 12.39 2.34
C ILE A 146 17.13 13.36 2.69
N GLU A 147 18.29 13.24 2.03
CA GLU A 147 19.44 14.12 2.26
C GLU A 147 19.13 15.61 2.08
N ARG A 148 18.26 15.94 1.12
CA ARG A 148 17.80 17.32 0.88
C ARG A 148 16.74 17.75 1.89
N TYR A 149 15.88 16.83 2.30
CA TYR A 149 14.81 17.06 3.24
C TYR A 149 15.32 17.32 4.66
N GLU A 150 16.47 16.76 5.04
CA GLU A 150 17.17 17.09 6.28
C GLU A 150 17.70 18.54 6.30
N LYS A 151 17.99 19.11 5.14
CA LYS A 151 18.55 20.47 4.98
C LYS A 151 17.50 21.57 4.77
N LEU A 152 16.24 21.19 4.52
CA LEU A 152 15.08 22.09 4.40
C LEU A 152 14.45 22.36 5.76
#